data_AF-A0AAE5AFX9-F1
#
_entry.id   AF-A0AAE5AFX9-F1
#
_cell.length_a   1.000
_cell.length_b   1.000
_cell.length_c   1.000
_cell.angle_alpha   90.00
_cell.angle_beta   90.00
_cell.angle_gamma   90.00
#
_symmetry.space_group_name_H-M   'P 1'
#
loop_
_entity.id
_entity.type
_entity.pdbx_description
1 polymer ?
#
loop_
_entity_poly.entity_id
_entity_poly.type
_entity_poly.pdbx_seq_one_letter_code
_entity_poly.pdbx_strand_id
1 'polypeptide(L)'
;MQKIDRAIETFGKPTLVKKLITTCLVVSGLGGATLVSSPVPRQAQAPVAVEHQPARETVSKAAAIVAPRPVIVTETSSAEDIVKAIVSQGRAARLSEDQIKTVIATAKIESTFRPTASGGVQAYGGPGGAADEVIGLFQEKASFGSVAERRDPNKAIARFIGRFTEAFKKYGTNDTVLAATLAQNPQLLKYHGGVGTHYYNTVKAAMSAAGELYIQAAGPRPQPLT
;
A
#
# COMPACT_ATOMS: atom_id res chain seq x y z
N MET A 1 42.91 29.90 47.92
CA MET A 1 43.19 30.36 46.55
C MET A 1 42.04 29.92 45.64
N GLN A 2 41.69 30.77 44.67
CA GLN A 2 40.47 30.82 43.85
C GLN A 2 40.18 29.51 43.08
N LYS A 3 38.96 28.94 43.12
CA LYS A 3 37.76 29.22 42.29
C LYS A 3 38.02 29.19 40.78
N ILE A 4 37.50 28.16 40.08
CA ILE A 4 36.83 28.29 38.76
C ILE A 4 35.76 27.19 38.65
N ASP A 5 34.52 27.56 38.96
CA ASP A 5 33.31 26.92 38.43
C ASP A 5 33.23 27.25 36.94
N ARG A 6 33.03 26.25 36.07
CA ARG A 6 32.75 26.49 34.66
C ARG A 6 31.31 26.07 34.35
N ALA A 7 30.41 27.04 34.50
CA ALA A 7 29.13 27.06 33.82
C ALA A 7 29.39 27.11 32.30
N ILE A 8 28.70 26.26 31.53
CA ILE A 8 28.56 26.45 30.08
C ILE A 8 27.15 26.93 29.83
N GLU A 9 27.13 28.11 29.21
CA GLU A 9 25.99 28.94 28.90
C GLU A 9 24.98 28.26 27.98
N THR A 10 23.73 28.39 28.37
CA THR A 10 22.55 28.33 27.52
C THR A 10 22.49 29.61 26.71
N PHE A 11 22.41 29.61 25.37
CA PHE A 11 21.74 30.68 24.60
C PHE A 11 21.64 30.36 23.08
N GLY A 12 20.39 30.45 22.57
CA GLY A 12 20.05 30.84 21.19
C GLY A 12 19.88 29.71 20.18
N LYS A 13 18.80 29.59 19.39
CA LYS A 13 17.62 30.42 19.11
C LYS A 13 16.49 29.50 18.57
N PRO A 14 15.21 29.83 18.78
CA PRO A 14 14.08 29.11 18.19
C PRO A 14 13.92 29.47 16.71
N THR A 15 13.95 28.47 15.82
CA THR A 15 13.71 28.66 14.39
C THR A 15 12.22 28.86 14.11
N LEU A 16 11.88 30.14 14.03
CA LEU A 16 10.85 30.80 13.20
C LEU A 16 9.73 29.91 12.61
N VAL A 17 8.61 29.95 13.30
CA VAL A 17 7.27 29.53 12.86
C VAL A 17 6.87 30.33 11.62
N LYS A 18 6.73 29.68 10.46
CA LYS A 18 6.01 30.25 9.32
C LYS A 18 4.55 29.80 9.37
N LYS A 19 3.71 30.70 9.90
CA LYS A 19 2.25 30.71 9.67
C LYS A 19 2.01 30.90 8.17
N LEU A 20 1.32 29.96 7.53
CA LEU A 20 0.68 30.19 6.24
C LEU A 20 -0.82 30.08 6.43
N ILE A 21 -1.48 31.17 6.05
CA ILE A 21 -2.90 31.47 6.20
C ILE A 21 -3.65 30.85 5.01
N THR A 22 -4.69 30.08 5.36
CA THR A 22 -6.02 29.95 4.76
C THR A 22 -6.23 30.22 3.27
N THR A 23 -6.81 29.24 2.56
CA THR A 23 -8.06 29.45 1.78
C THR A 23 -8.82 28.12 1.64
N CYS A 24 -10.04 28.05 2.17
CA CYS A 24 -11.00 26.97 1.92
C CYS A 24 -11.82 27.30 0.67
N LEU A 25 -11.90 26.38 -0.29
CA LEU A 25 -12.90 26.42 -1.35
C LEU A 25 -13.86 25.23 -1.16
N VAL A 26 -15.10 25.52 -0.78
CA VAL A 26 -16.20 24.56 -0.72
C VAL A 26 -16.99 24.72 -2.01
N VAL A 27 -17.12 23.65 -2.80
CA VAL A 27 -18.10 23.56 -3.88
C VAL A 27 -19.04 22.41 -3.56
N SER A 28 -20.24 22.77 -3.13
CA SER A 28 -21.41 21.90 -3.01
C SER A 28 -22.08 21.77 -4.38
N GLY A 29 -22.23 20.53 -4.86
CA GLY A 29 -23.03 20.20 -6.05
C GLY A 29 -24.05 19.11 -5.72
N LEU A 30 -25.31 19.52 -5.68
CA LEU A 30 -26.51 18.73 -5.39
C LEU A 30 -27.24 18.43 -6.72
N GLY A 31 -27.75 17.21 -6.89
CA GLY A 31 -28.68 16.84 -7.97
C GLY A 31 -28.34 15.44 -8.51
N GLY A 32 -29.20 14.42 -8.49
CA GLY A 32 -30.65 14.38 -8.41
C GLY A 32 -31.24 14.14 -9.80
N ALA A 33 -31.55 12.89 -10.14
CA ALA A 33 -32.74 12.47 -10.91
C ALA A 33 -32.69 10.97 -11.21
N THR A 34 -33.69 10.26 -10.70
CA THR A 34 -34.10 8.91 -11.08
C THR A 34 -34.76 8.93 -12.46
N LEU A 35 -34.56 7.92 -13.30
CA LEU A 35 -35.56 7.53 -14.29
C LEU A 35 -35.72 6.01 -14.34
N VAL A 36 -36.89 5.60 -13.88
CA VAL A 36 -37.54 4.31 -14.05
C VAL A 36 -37.99 4.19 -15.51
N SER A 37 -37.82 3.02 -16.13
CA SER A 37 -38.82 2.45 -17.04
C SER A 37 -38.50 0.99 -17.39
N SER A 38 -39.43 0.11 -17.05
CA SER A 38 -39.71 -1.16 -17.74
C SER A 38 -41.21 -1.17 -18.01
N PRO A 39 -41.66 -1.65 -19.18
CA PRO A 39 -42.44 -2.91 -19.17
C PRO A 39 -42.21 -3.79 -20.44
N VAL A 40 -41.99 -5.12 -20.36
CA VAL A 40 -42.98 -6.27 -20.32
C VAL A 40 -43.30 -6.79 -21.76
N PRO A 41 -43.66 -8.08 -22.01
CA PRO A 41 -42.80 -9.04 -22.70
C PRO A 41 -43.43 -9.49 -24.04
N ARG A 42 -42.78 -10.37 -24.81
CA ARG A 42 -43.53 -11.21 -25.76
C ARG A 42 -42.90 -12.58 -25.99
N GLN A 43 -43.77 -13.57 -25.88
CA GLN A 43 -43.55 -15.00 -25.97
C GLN A 43 -43.11 -15.48 -27.36
N ALA A 44 -42.38 -16.60 -27.31
CA ALA A 44 -42.49 -17.81 -28.14
C ALA A 44 -42.67 -17.65 -29.65
N GLN A 45 -41.67 -18.14 -30.39
CA GLN A 45 -41.87 -19.02 -31.54
C GLN A 45 -40.52 -19.66 -31.95
N ALA A 46 -40.40 -20.95 -31.68
CA ALA A 46 -39.67 -21.90 -32.52
C ALA A 46 -40.74 -22.87 -33.08
N PRO A 47 -40.53 -23.66 -34.16
CA PRO A 47 -39.25 -23.98 -34.79
C PRO A 47 -39.26 -23.89 -36.34
N VAL A 48 -38.09 -23.75 -36.96
CA VAL A 48 -37.89 -24.28 -38.32
C VAL A 48 -36.56 -25.04 -38.29
N ALA A 49 -36.66 -26.35 -38.45
CA ALA A 49 -35.53 -27.22 -38.69
C ALA A 49 -34.93 -26.82 -40.05
N VAL A 50 -33.70 -26.29 -40.02
CA VAL A 50 -32.84 -26.25 -41.19
C VAL A 50 -31.60 -27.05 -40.83
N GLU A 51 -31.49 -28.21 -41.47
CA GLU A 51 -30.30 -29.05 -41.48
C GLU A 51 -29.14 -28.25 -42.06
N HIS A 52 -28.37 -27.60 -41.18
CA HIS A 52 -27.09 -26.99 -41.53
C HIS A 52 -25.99 -27.99 -41.22
N GLN A 53 -25.52 -28.59 -42.31
CA GLN A 53 -24.21 -29.18 -42.52
C GLN A 53 -23.14 -28.65 -41.53
N PRO A 54 -22.35 -29.52 -40.86
CA PRO A 54 -21.38 -29.06 -39.88
C PRO A 54 -20.22 -28.37 -40.61
N ALA A 55 -20.32 -27.04 -40.73
CA ALA A 55 -19.16 -26.20 -40.90
C ALA A 55 -18.29 -26.43 -39.67
N ARG A 56 -17.07 -26.92 -39.90
CA ARG A 56 -16.04 -27.13 -38.89
C ARG A 56 -16.05 -25.94 -37.92
N GLU A 57 -16.51 -26.19 -36.70
CA GLU A 57 -16.26 -25.30 -35.57
C GLU A 57 -14.74 -25.17 -35.47
N THR A 58 -14.22 -24.06 -35.97
CA THR A 58 -12.96 -23.54 -35.46
C THR A 58 -13.29 -23.10 -34.05
N VAL A 59 -13.19 -24.05 -33.11
CA VAL A 59 -13.17 -23.77 -31.69
C VAL A 59 -12.02 -22.80 -31.51
N SER A 60 -12.35 -21.51 -31.44
CA SER A 60 -11.43 -20.49 -30.97
C SER A 60 -11.11 -20.91 -29.55
N LYS A 61 -9.99 -21.63 -29.40
CA LYS A 61 -9.47 -22.06 -28.12
C LYS A 61 -9.19 -20.77 -27.37
N ALA A 62 -10.11 -20.37 -26.49
CA ALA A 62 -9.94 -19.25 -25.59
C ALA A 62 -8.55 -19.42 -24.97
N ALA A 63 -7.65 -18.49 -25.28
CA ALA A 63 -6.30 -18.54 -24.78
C ALA A 63 -6.42 -18.58 -23.25
N ALA A 64 -5.93 -19.66 -22.64
CA ALA A 64 -5.92 -19.78 -21.21
C ALA A 64 -5.18 -18.54 -20.66
N ILE A 65 -5.86 -17.76 -19.83
CA ILE A 65 -5.24 -16.62 -19.15
C ILE A 65 -4.14 -17.22 -18.29
N VAL A 66 -2.91 -17.16 -18.77
CA VAL A 66 -1.74 -17.58 -17.99
C VAL A 66 -1.60 -16.55 -16.88
N ALA A 67 -1.95 -16.96 -15.66
CA ALA A 67 -1.72 -16.14 -14.49
C ALA A 67 -0.21 -15.81 -14.44
N PRO A 68 0.18 -14.52 -14.32
CA PRO A 68 1.57 -14.14 -14.22
C PRO A 68 2.25 -14.92 -13.09
N ARG A 69 3.44 -15.47 -13.32
CA ARG A 69 4.19 -16.15 -12.27
C ARG A 69 4.49 -15.16 -11.14
N PRO A 70 4.40 -15.59 -9.86
CA PRO A 70 4.83 -14.76 -8.74
C PRO A 70 6.28 -14.32 -8.92
N VAL A 71 6.54 -13.02 -8.72
CA VAL A 71 7.90 -12.49 -8.70
C VAL A 71 8.50 -12.79 -7.33
N ILE A 72 9.56 -13.59 -7.31
CA ILE A 72 10.30 -13.97 -6.09
C ILE A 72 11.56 -13.13 -6.00
N VAL A 73 11.82 -12.58 -4.82
CA VAL A 73 12.94 -11.66 -4.55
C VAL A 73 13.79 -12.17 -3.38
N THR A 74 15.01 -11.69 -3.26
CA THR A 74 15.93 -12.00 -2.17
C THR A 74 16.43 -10.71 -1.51
N GLU A 75 17.19 -10.83 -0.43
CA GLU A 75 17.77 -9.69 0.29
C GLU A 75 18.66 -8.79 -0.58
N THR A 76 19.19 -9.34 -1.68
CA THR A 76 20.09 -8.65 -2.61
C THR A 76 19.38 -8.16 -3.87
N SER A 77 18.06 -8.36 -3.99
CA SER A 77 17.28 -7.90 -5.14
C SER A 77 17.31 -6.37 -5.27
N SER A 78 17.21 -5.90 -6.50
CA SER A 78 17.14 -4.46 -6.80
C SER A 78 15.85 -3.85 -6.27
N ALA A 79 15.84 -2.53 -6.04
CA ALA A 79 14.61 -1.82 -5.66
C ALA A 79 13.48 -2.04 -6.69
N GLU A 80 13.82 -2.08 -7.98
CA GLU A 80 12.87 -2.35 -9.06
C GLU A 80 12.23 -3.73 -8.94
N ASP A 81 13.03 -4.77 -8.68
CA ASP A 81 12.53 -6.14 -8.50
C ASP A 81 11.66 -6.25 -7.25
N ILE A 82 12.01 -5.54 -6.17
CA ILE A 82 11.18 -5.45 -4.97
C ILE A 82 9.83 -4.79 -5.29
N VAL A 83 9.80 -3.71 -6.07
CA VAL A 83 8.54 -3.09 -6.50
C VAL A 83 7.71 -4.08 -7.34
N LYS A 84 8.33 -4.78 -8.29
CA LYS A 84 7.65 -5.83 -9.09
C LYS A 84 7.09 -6.95 -8.21
N ALA A 85 7.80 -7.36 -7.17
CA ALA A 85 7.33 -8.33 -6.19
C ALA A 85 6.11 -7.82 -5.40
N ILE A 86 6.13 -6.56 -4.95
CA ILE A 86 4.97 -5.92 -4.29
C ILE A 86 3.76 -5.91 -5.23
N VAL A 87 3.94 -5.52 -6.50
CA VAL A 87 2.85 -5.52 -7.50
C VAL A 87 2.31 -6.92 -7.74
N SER A 88 3.20 -7.90 -7.93
CA SER A 88 2.84 -9.30 -8.17
C SER A 88 2.04 -9.88 -7.00
N GLN A 89 2.55 -9.76 -5.77
CA GLN A 89 1.89 -10.27 -4.57
C GLN A 89 0.60 -9.50 -4.24
N GLY A 90 0.58 -8.19 -4.43
CA GLY A 90 -0.61 -7.36 -4.26
C GLY A 90 -1.75 -7.76 -5.20
N ARG A 91 -1.44 -8.01 -6.48
CA ARG A 91 -2.40 -8.55 -7.46
C ARG A 91 -2.89 -9.95 -7.07
N ALA A 92 -1.98 -10.83 -6.65
CA ALA A 92 -2.34 -12.17 -6.17
C ALA A 92 -3.26 -12.12 -4.93
N ALA A 93 -3.06 -11.13 -4.05
CA ALA A 93 -3.91 -10.85 -2.90
C ALA A 93 -5.19 -10.06 -3.24
N ARG A 94 -5.46 -9.80 -4.52
CA ARG A 94 -6.62 -9.04 -5.02
C ARG A 94 -6.73 -7.61 -4.46
N LEU A 95 -5.59 -6.99 -4.18
CA LEU A 95 -5.56 -5.57 -3.85
C LEU A 95 -5.89 -4.73 -5.08
N SER A 96 -6.61 -3.64 -4.89
CA SER A 96 -6.78 -2.58 -5.90
C SER A 96 -5.45 -1.88 -6.20
N GLU A 97 -5.37 -1.18 -7.33
CA GLU A 97 -4.13 -0.48 -7.70
C GLU A 97 -3.70 0.54 -6.63
N ASP A 98 -4.63 1.27 -6.03
CA ASP A 98 -4.30 2.27 -5.01
C ASP A 98 -3.83 1.62 -3.70
N GLN A 99 -4.37 0.45 -3.35
CA GLN A 99 -3.85 -0.34 -2.24
C GLN A 99 -2.41 -0.81 -2.53
N ILE A 100 -2.13 -1.30 -3.74
CA ILE A 100 -0.77 -1.71 -4.14
C ILE A 100 0.20 -0.52 -4.10
N LYS A 101 -0.19 0.64 -4.67
CA LYS A 101 0.60 1.88 -4.59
C LYS A 101 0.89 2.27 -3.14
N THR A 102 -0.06 2.07 -2.23
CA THR A 102 0.14 2.37 -0.80
C THR A 102 1.16 1.41 -0.16
N VAL A 103 1.16 0.13 -0.52
CA VAL A 103 2.20 -0.82 -0.08
C VAL A 103 3.58 -0.39 -0.61
N ILE A 104 3.67 0.02 -1.87
CA ILE A 104 4.92 0.55 -2.48
C ILE A 104 5.38 1.81 -1.73
N ALA A 105 4.47 2.75 -1.46
CA ALA A 105 4.77 3.98 -0.72
C ALA A 105 5.33 3.66 0.67
N THR A 106 4.73 2.69 1.36
CA THR A 106 5.18 2.27 2.70
C THR A 106 6.58 1.66 2.63
N ALA A 107 6.83 0.70 1.74
CA ALA A 107 8.16 0.11 1.59
C ALA A 107 9.25 1.15 1.22
N LYS A 108 8.88 2.17 0.43
CA LYS A 108 9.77 3.29 0.10
C LYS A 108 10.14 4.11 1.33
N ILE A 109 9.16 4.49 2.14
CA ILE A 109 9.34 5.30 3.36
C ILE A 109 10.20 4.54 4.37
N GLU A 110 9.90 3.27 4.57
CA GLU A 110 10.49 2.46 5.63
C GLU A 110 11.93 2.05 5.35
N SER A 111 12.27 1.72 4.10
CA SER A 111 13.59 1.15 3.79
C SER A 111 14.19 1.60 2.46
N THR A 112 13.47 2.41 1.66
CA THR A 112 13.82 2.66 0.26
C THR A 112 14.01 1.33 -0.50
N PHE A 113 13.12 0.36 -0.24
CA PHE A 113 13.12 -0.97 -0.85
C PHE A 113 14.34 -1.85 -0.52
N ARG A 114 14.94 -1.68 0.66
CA ARG A 114 16.13 -2.44 1.10
C ARG A 114 15.73 -3.48 2.16
N PRO A 115 15.68 -4.79 1.83
CA PRO A 115 15.26 -5.82 2.79
C PRO A 115 16.20 -5.99 3.99
N THR A 116 17.44 -5.50 3.90
CA THR A 116 18.43 -5.54 4.98
C THR A 116 18.53 -4.24 5.79
N ALA A 117 17.68 -3.24 5.49
CA ALA A 117 17.69 -1.97 6.22
C ALA A 117 17.43 -2.17 7.71
N SER A 118 18.19 -1.45 8.54
CA SER A 118 18.01 -1.42 9.99
C SER A 118 17.66 0.00 10.43
N GLY A 119 16.58 0.12 11.19
CA GLY A 119 16.17 1.32 11.90
C GLY A 119 16.74 1.38 13.32
N GLY A 120 17.64 0.45 13.67
CA GLY A 120 18.25 0.33 14.99
C GLY A 120 17.28 -0.17 16.06
N VAL A 121 17.64 0.09 17.32
CA VAL A 121 16.88 -0.24 18.51
C VAL A 121 15.95 0.94 18.84
N GLN A 122 14.64 0.73 18.81
CA GLN A 122 13.62 1.76 19.03
C GLN A 122 12.74 1.44 20.24
N ALA A 123 13.32 1.63 21.43
CA ALA A 123 12.65 1.41 22.71
C ALA A 123 11.86 2.65 23.15
N TYR A 124 10.69 2.43 23.74
CA TYR A 124 9.91 3.48 24.38
C TYR A 124 10.21 3.52 25.89
N GLY A 125 10.89 4.58 26.35
CA GLY A 125 10.99 4.91 27.77
C GLY A 125 12.04 4.14 28.59
N GLY A 126 13.01 3.47 27.96
CA GLY A 126 14.07 2.75 28.68
C GLY A 126 15.26 2.32 27.80
N PRO A 127 16.26 1.64 28.38
CA PRO A 127 17.37 1.07 27.63
C PRO A 127 16.84 -0.04 26.71
N GLY A 128 16.93 0.16 25.40
CA GLY A 128 16.38 -0.77 24.43
C GLY A 128 17.19 -2.05 24.26
N GLY A 129 16.53 -3.10 23.79
CA GLY A 129 17.14 -4.40 23.55
C GLY A 129 16.78 -5.01 22.20
N ALA A 130 17.08 -6.30 22.03
CA ALA A 130 16.79 -7.04 20.79
C ALA A 130 15.29 -7.04 20.44
N ALA A 131 14.40 -6.95 21.42
CA ALA A 131 12.96 -6.86 21.21
C ALA A 131 12.53 -5.55 20.51
N ASP A 132 13.31 -4.49 20.68
CA ASP A 132 13.05 -3.16 20.14
C ASP A 132 13.73 -2.93 18.78
N GLU A 133 14.47 -3.93 18.28
CA GLU A 133 15.13 -3.86 16.98
C GLU A 133 14.12 -3.81 15.85
N VAL A 134 14.31 -2.85 14.96
CA VAL A 134 13.46 -2.62 13.79
C VAL A 134 14.27 -2.82 12.53
N ILE A 135 13.89 -3.80 11.70
CA ILE A 135 14.64 -4.16 10.47
C ILE A 135 13.69 -4.55 9.34
N GLY A 136 14.23 -4.62 8.13
CA GLY A 136 13.51 -5.21 7.01
C GLY A 136 12.83 -4.19 6.13
N LEU A 137 12.19 -4.71 5.07
CA LEU A 137 11.55 -3.92 4.02
C LEU A 137 10.50 -2.94 4.56
N PHE A 138 9.77 -3.36 5.60
CA PHE A 138 8.75 -2.57 6.29
C PHE A 138 9.12 -2.27 7.75
N GLN A 139 10.42 -2.27 8.10
CA GLN A 139 10.88 -1.90 9.45
C GLN A 139 10.08 -2.61 10.55
N GLU A 140 10.14 -3.95 10.57
CA GLU A 140 9.40 -4.79 11.49
C GLU A 140 10.15 -4.97 12.81
N LYS A 141 9.44 -4.81 13.93
CA LYS A 141 9.90 -5.16 15.28
C LYS A 141 10.12 -6.67 15.44
N ALA A 142 10.91 -7.09 16.44
CA ALA A 142 11.17 -8.51 16.72
C ALA A 142 9.91 -9.36 16.96
N SER A 143 8.80 -8.75 17.40
CA SER A 143 7.51 -9.44 17.58
C SER A 143 6.92 -10.01 16.28
N PHE A 144 7.43 -9.61 15.11
CA PHE A 144 6.96 -10.12 13.81
C PHE A 144 7.69 -11.39 13.33
N GLY A 145 8.74 -11.82 14.04
CA GLY A 145 9.47 -13.04 13.73
C GLY A 145 10.98 -12.92 13.93
N SER A 146 11.69 -13.98 13.58
CA SER A 146 13.17 -14.00 13.62
C SER A 146 13.79 -12.96 12.67
N VAL A 147 15.07 -12.65 12.88
CA VAL A 147 15.82 -11.72 12.00
C VAL A 147 15.76 -12.17 10.53
N ALA A 148 15.94 -13.46 10.27
CA ALA A 148 15.90 -14.01 8.91
C ALA A 148 14.51 -13.83 8.26
N GLU A 149 13.44 -14.04 9.02
CA GLU A 149 12.07 -13.88 8.51
C GLU A 149 11.69 -12.43 8.23
N ARG A 150 12.22 -11.48 9.02
CA ARG A 150 11.99 -10.04 8.83
C ARG A 150 12.82 -9.47 7.68
N ARG A 151 13.96 -10.09 7.35
CA ARG A 151 14.80 -9.73 6.20
C ARG A 151 14.37 -10.39 4.89
N ASP A 152 13.67 -11.51 4.94
CA ASP A 152 13.09 -12.13 3.74
C ASP A 152 12.02 -11.20 3.12
N PRO A 153 12.28 -10.59 1.95
CA PRO A 153 11.36 -9.63 1.36
C PRO A 153 10.01 -10.26 0.99
N ASN A 154 9.95 -11.55 0.64
CA ASN A 154 8.67 -12.17 0.27
C ASN A 154 7.78 -12.34 1.50
N LYS A 155 8.35 -12.76 2.62
CA LYS A 155 7.63 -12.86 3.89
C LYS A 155 7.20 -11.50 4.39
N ALA A 156 8.08 -10.50 4.31
CA ALA A 156 7.77 -9.14 4.74
C ALA A 156 6.61 -8.51 3.90
N ILE A 157 6.63 -8.67 2.57
CA ILE A 157 5.54 -8.20 1.69
C ILE A 157 4.22 -8.90 2.03
N ALA A 158 4.23 -10.24 2.12
CA ALA A 158 3.02 -11.01 2.45
C ALA A 158 2.45 -10.60 3.82
N ARG A 159 3.31 -10.44 4.82
CA ARG A 159 2.90 -10.04 6.18
C ARG A 159 2.31 -8.63 6.19
N PHE A 160 2.97 -7.67 5.56
CA PHE A 160 2.45 -6.30 5.50
C PHE A 160 1.12 -6.23 4.76
N ILE A 161 0.98 -6.91 3.60
CA ILE A 161 -0.29 -7.00 2.87
C ILE A 161 -1.41 -7.57 3.76
N GLY A 162 -1.11 -8.60 4.56
CA GLY A 162 -2.05 -9.16 5.54
C GLY A 162 -2.54 -8.10 6.53
N ARG A 163 -1.62 -7.45 7.25
CA ARG A 163 -1.95 -6.41 8.25
C ARG A 163 -2.66 -5.21 7.62
N PHE A 164 -2.22 -4.79 6.44
CA PHE A 164 -2.84 -3.72 5.67
C PHE A 164 -4.30 -4.05 5.33
N THR A 165 -4.54 -5.26 4.83
CA THR A 165 -5.88 -5.73 4.47
C THR A 165 -6.79 -5.85 5.69
N GLU A 166 -6.24 -6.35 6.81
CA GLU A 166 -6.95 -6.40 8.09
C GLU A 166 -7.33 -5.00 8.59
N ALA A 167 -6.38 -4.04 8.57
CA ALA A 167 -6.66 -2.66 8.95
C ALA A 167 -7.71 -2.02 8.02
N PHE A 168 -7.59 -2.20 6.71
CA PHE A 168 -8.52 -1.68 5.72
C PHE A 168 -9.95 -2.16 6.00
N LYS A 169 -10.12 -3.46 6.26
CA LYS A 169 -11.42 -4.06 6.61
C LYS A 169 -11.92 -3.63 7.98
N LYS A 170 -11.07 -3.74 9.01
CA LYS A 170 -11.43 -3.52 10.41
C LYS A 170 -11.91 -2.10 10.67
N TYR A 171 -11.29 -1.12 10.01
CA TYR A 171 -11.63 0.29 10.21
C TYR A 171 -12.60 0.83 9.15
N GLY A 172 -13.12 -0.04 8.26
CA GLY A 172 -14.11 0.33 7.23
C GLY A 172 -13.64 1.49 6.35
N THR A 173 -12.33 1.60 6.13
CA THR A 173 -11.73 2.80 5.54
C THR A 173 -11.73 2.69 4.02
N ASN A 174 -12.30 3.68 3.33
CA ASN A 174 -12.07 3.90 1.90
C ASN A 174 -10.72 4.59 1.62
N ASP A 175 -9.98 4.92 2.68
CA ASP A 175 -8.66 5.55 2.64
C ASP A 175 -7.55 4.50 2.85
N THR A 176 -6.79 4.23 1.80
CA THR A 176 -5.66 3.29 1.82
C THR A 176 -4.49 3.80 2.66
N VAL A 177 -4.25 5.12 2.67
CA VAL A 177 -3.19 5.77 3.46
C VAL A 177 -3.46 5.54 4.95
N LEU A 178 -4.73 5.65 5.37
CA LEU A 178 -5.14 5.36 6.74
C LEU A 178 -4.90 3.88 7.09
N ALA A 179 -5.27 2.95 6.21
CA ALA A 179 -5.04 1.53 6.44
C ALA A 179 -3.54 1.20 6.61
N ALA A 180 -2.67 1.76 5.77
CA ALA A 180 -1.22 1.59 5.93
C ALA A 180 -0.69 2.23 7.21
N THR A 181 -1.19 3.42 7.56
CA THR A 181 -0.85 4.12 8.81
C THR A 181 -1.12 3.23 10.03
N LEU A 182 -2.29 2.61 10.09
CA LEU A 182 -2.69 1.78 11.21
C LEU A 182 -2.11 0.37 11.16
N ALA A 183 -1.80 -0.14 9.97
CA ALA A 183 -1.08 -1.41 9.82
C ALA A 183 0.36 -1.31 10.31
N GLN A 184 0.98 -0.13 10.21
CA GLN A 184 2.34 0.09 10.67
C GLN A 184 2.43 0.63 12.09
N ASN A 185 1.50 1.52 12.45
CA ASN A 185 1.45 2.18 13.74
C ASN A 185 0.03 2.08 14.35
N PRO A 186 -0.39 0.88 14.80
CA PRO A 186 -1.74 0.66 15.32
C PRO A 186 -2.06 1.53 16.54
N GLN A 187 -1.03 1.95 17.29
CA GLN A 187 -1.16 2.88 18.40
C GLN A 187 -1.68 4.27 17.99
N LEU A 188 -1.63 4.62 16.70
CA LEU A 188 -2.16 5.89 16.20
C LEU A 188 -3.69 5.93 16.15
N LEU A 189 -4.36 4.79 16.32
CA LEU A 189 -5.82 4.73 16.35
C LEU A 189 -6.43 5.68 17.39
N LYS A 190 -5.78 5.87 18.54
CA LYS A 190 -6.25 6.77 19.61
C LYS A 190 -6.09 8.27 19.29
N TYR A 191 -5.38 8.62 18.21
CA TYR A 191 -5.14 10.00 17.80
C TYR A 191 -5.93 10.30 16.52
N HIS A 192 -7.20 10.69 16.67
CA HIS A 192 -8.10 10.99 15.54
C HIS A 192 -8.22 9.84 14.52
N GLY A 193 -8.18 8.59 15.01
CA GLY A 193 -8.19 7.41 14.15
C GLY A 193 -6.91 7.19 13.34
N GLY A 194 -5.89 8.05 13.48
CA GLY A 194 -4.64 8.02 12.72
C GLY A 194 -4.59 9.03 11.55
N VAL A 195 -5.73 9.61 11.16
CA VAL A 195 -5.81 10.59 10.07
C VAL A 195 -5.08 11.88 10.45
N GLY A 196 -4.33 12.43 9.50
CA GLY A 196 -3.61 13.71 9.69
C GLY A 196 -2.39 13.64 10.61
N THR A 197 -2.08 12.47 11.17
CA THR A 197 -0.81 12.24 11.89
C THR A 197 0.39 12.47 10.97
N HIS A 198 1.58 12.69 11.55
CA HIS A 198 2.80 12.86 10.75
C HIS A 198 3.01 11.69 9.79
N TYR A 199 2.89 10.45 10.30
CA TYR A 199 3.05 9.25 9.49
C TYR A 199 2.01 9.14 8.36
N TYR A 200 0.74 9.42 8.65
CA TYR A 200 -0.32 9.48 7.63
C TYR A 200 0.03 10.47 6.51
N ASN A 201 0.47 11.68 6.87
CA ASN A 201 0.85 12.69 5.88
C ASN A 201 2.10 12.29 5.09
N THR A 202 3.05 11.58 5.71
CA THR A 202 4.23 11.03 5.03
C THR A 202 3.84 9.98 3.99
N VAL A 203 2.96 9.03 4.33
CA VAL A 203 2.43 8.05 3.38
C VAL A 203 1.66 8.75 2.26
N LYS A 204 0.79 9.71 2.59
CA LYS A 204 0.04 10.51 1.61
C LYS A 204 0.96 11.23 0.62
N ALA A 205 2.03 11.86 1.10
CA ALA A 205 3.00 12.56 0.27
C ALA A 205 3.78 11.63 -0.65
N ALA A 206 4.02 10.39 -0.24
CA ALA A 206 4.74 9.39 -1.04
C ALA A 206 3.88 8.75 -2.16
N MET A 207 2.56 8.90 -2.11
CA MET A 207 1.63 8.22 -3.04
C MET A 207 1.89 8.55 -4.51
N SER A 208 2.20 9.80 -4.85
CA SER A 208 2.47 10.18 -6.25
C SER A 208 3.70 9.43 -6.78
N ALA A 209 4.79 9.40 -6.01
CA ALA A 209 6.00 8.69 -6.42
C ALA A 209 5.80 7.17 -6.47
N ALA A 210 4.95 6.62 -5.59
CA ALA A 210 4.58 5.22 -5.64
C ALA A 210 3.71 4.88 -6.86
N GLY A 211 2.90 5.83 -7.35
CA GLY A 211 2.18 5.73 -8.61
C GLY A 211 3.11 5.53 -9.81
N GLU A 212 4.16 6.34 -9.91
CA GLU A 212 5.17 6.20 -10.98
C GLU A 212 5.88 4.84 -10.92
N LEU A 213 6.29 4.42 -9.72
CA LEU A 213 6.92 3.11 -9.52
C LEU A 213 5.97 1.96 -9.86
N TYR A 214 4.68 2.09 -9.52
CA TYR A 214 3.66 1.12 -9.90
C TYR A 214 3.54 1.02 -11.42
N ILE A 215 3.46 2.14 -12.14
CA ILE A 215 3.32 2.15 -13.62
C ILE A 215 4.51 1.44 -14.26
N GLN A 216 5.73 1.73 -13.80
CA GLN A 216 6.96 1.09 -14.28
C GLN A 216 6.96 -0.42 -14.03
N ALA A 217 6.52 -0.87 -12.85
CA ALA A 217 6.52 -2.28 -12.48
C ALA A 217 5.32 -3.08 -13.02
N ALA A 218 4.17 -2.44 -13.23
CA ALA A 218 2.92 -3.07 -13.66
C ALA A 218 2.95 -3.59 -15.09
N GLY A 219 3.83 -3.03 -15.94
CA GLY A 219 3.91 -3.28 -17.37
C GLY A 219 2.64 -2.84 -18.13
N PRO A 220 2.60 -3.07 -19.46
CA PRO A 220 1.41 -2.83 -20.25
C PRO A 220 0.23 -3.65 -19.71
N ARG A 221 -0.93 -3.03 -19.50
CA ARG A 221 -2.15 -3.77 -19.16
C ARG A 221 -2.51 -4.68 -20.34
N PRO A 222 -2.83 -5.97 -20.12
CA PRO A 222 -3.42 -6.80 -21.17
C PRO A 222 -4.69 -6.11 -21.66
N GLN A 223 -4.77 -5.81 -22.96
CA GLN A 223 -6.00 -5.26 -23.52
C GLN A 223 -7.10 -6.33 -23.45
N PRO A 224 -8.36 -5.95 -23.17
CA PRO A 224 -9.47 -6.86 -23.33
C PRO A 224 -9.50 -7.32 -24.78
N LEU A 225 -9.54 -8.64 -25.00
CA LEU A 225 -9.87 -9.18 -26.32
C LEU A 225 -11.31 -8.76 -26.62
N THR A 226 -11.48 -7.85 -27.58
CA THR A 226 -12.79 -7.45 -28.13
C THR A 226 -13.29 -8.46 -29.13
#